data_AF-A0A1V2IMF6-F1
#
_entry.id   AF-A0A1V2IMF6-F1
#
_cell.length_a   1.000
_cell.length_b   1.000
_cell.length_c   1.000
_cell.angle_alpha   90.00
_cell.angle_beta   90.00
_cell.angle_gamma   90.00
#
_symmetry.space_group_name_H-M   'P 1'
#
loop_
_entity.id
_entity.type
_entity.pdbx_description
1 polymer ?
#
loop_
_entity_poly.entity_id
_entity_poly.type
_entity_poly.pdbx_seq_one_letter_code
_entity_poly.pdbx_strand_id
1 'polypeptide(L)'
;MNGRHLRVHHRDYYDHEVHDGDILAHGERSEDLACEPDDYYREDGLDAVDLAVAALSKLEATEPSGWPFPGSHCWWGGTVTLDYYTGETRETSAHPRGFSDAECRAIWARLTSA
;
A
#
# COMPACT_ATOMS: atom_id res chain seq x y z
N MET A 1 13.43 1.21 11.35
CA MET A 1 12.68 0.12 12.02
C MET A 1 13.27 -1.20 11.58
N ASN A 2 13.42 -2.19 12.48
CA ASN A 2 13.95 -3.54 12.15
C ASN A 2 12.86 -4.62 12.06
N GLY A 3 11.56 -4.25 12.11
CA GLY A 3 10.41 -5.17 12.03
C GLY A 3 9.67 -5.11 10.70
N ARG A 4 8.62 -5.93 10.56
CA ARG A 4 7.72 -5.94 9.39
C ARG A 4 6.98 -4.61 9.25
N HIS A 5 7.01 -4.03 8.06
CA HIS A 5 6.33 -2.76 7.76
C HIS A 5 5.95 -2.66 6.28
N LEU A 6 4.98 -1.80 5.99
CA LEU A 6 4.70 -1.33 4.63
C LEU A 6 5.47 -0.02 4.42
N ARG A 7 6.28 0.02 3.38
CA ARG A 7 6.80 1.30 2.88
C ARG A 7 5.74 1.89 1.98
N VAL A 8 5.12 2.97 2.40
CA VAL A 8 4.03 3.64 1.68
C VAL A 8 4.59 4.89 1.00
N HIS A 9 4.20 5.09 -0.24
CA HIS A 9 4.53 6.23 -1.07
C HIS A 9 3.23 6.92 -1.47
N HIS A 10 3.16 8.23 -1.25
CA HIS A 10 2.07 9.06 -1.72
C HIS A 10 2.61 10.06 -2.74
N ARG A 11 1.91 10.16 -3.86
CA ARG A 11 2.15 11.16 -4.90
C ARG A 11 0.87 11.93 -5.13
N ASP A 12 0.96 13.24 -4.99
CA ASP A 12 -0.14 14.17 -5.19
C ASP A 12 0.02 14.84 -6.56
N TYR A 13 -1.07 14.86 -7.33
CA TYR A 13 -1.16 15.46 -8.66
C TYR A 13 -2.38 16.36 -8.76
N TYR A 14 -2.35 17.35 -9.63
CA TYR A 14 -3.57 18.01 -10.07
C TYR A 14 -4.26 17.20 -11.18
N ASP A 15 -5.59 17.16 -11.20
CA ASP A 15 -6.42 16.39 -12.17
C ASP A 15 -6.04 16.68 -13.63
N HIS A 16 -5.69 17.94 -13.93
CA HIS A 16 -5.28 18.36 -15.26
C HIS A 16 -3.87 17.89 -15.67
N GLU A 17 -3.02 17.47 -14.72
CA GLU A 17 -1.66 16.96 -14.98
C GLU A 17 -1.67 15.46 -15.30
N VAL A 18 -2.70 14.72 -14.87
CA VAL A 18 -2.84 13.27 -15.12
C VAL A 18 -3.11 12.98 -16.61
N HIS A 19 -3.60 13.96 -17.36
CA HIS A 19 -3.97 13.81 -18.77
C HIS A 19 -2.86 14.14 -19.78
N ASP A 20 -1.74 14.74 -19.34
CA ASP A 20 -0.79 15.40 -20.24
C ASP A 20 0.61 14.80 -20.16
N GLY A 21 0.74 13.49 -20.39
CA GLY A 21 1.96 12.78 -20.84
C GLY A 21 3.15 12.67 -19.86
N ASP A 22 3.47 13.74 -19.14
CA ASP A 22 4.56 13.86 -18.17
C ASP A 22 3.97 14.19 -16.79
N ILE A 23 3.48 13.15 -16.12
CA ILE A 23 2.87 13.28 -14.79
C ILE A 23 4.00 13.54 -13.77
N LEU A 24 4.18 14.80 -13.38
CA LEU A 24 5.08 15.19 -12.30
C LEU A 24 4.26 15.42 -11.03
N ALA A 25 4.48 14.60 -10.01
CA ALA A 25 3.88 14.82 -8.70
C ALA A 25 4.34 16.18 -8.14
N HIS A 26 3.42 17.05 -7.76
CA HIS A 26 3.75 18.31 -7.08
C HIS A 26 4.05 18.07 -5.59
N GLY A 27 3.65 16.92 -5.05
CA GLY A 27 3.97 16.46 -3.70
C GLY A 27 4.32 14.99 -3.68
N GLU A 28 5.48 14.66 -3.10
CA GLU A 28 5.87 13.27 -2.81
C GLU A 28 6.21 13.11 -1.34
N ARG A 29 5.65 12.08 -0.71
CA ARG A 29 6.01 11.68 0.65
C ARG A 29 6.08 10.17 0.79
N SER A 30 6.86 9.71 1.75
CA SER A 30 6.91 8.30 2.08
C SER A 30 6.94 8.09 3.57
N GLU A 31 6.27 7.04 4.02
CA GLU A 31 6.20 6.67 5.43
C GLU A 31 6.31 5.16 5.60
N ASP A 32 6.70 4.74 6.80
CA ASP A 32 6.75 3.33 7.18
C ASP A 32 5.58 3.05 8.11
N LEU A 33 4.64 2.22 7.68
CA LEU A 33 3.56 1.72 8.53
C LEU A 33 3.99 0.40 9.15
N ALA A 34 4.20 0.41 10.47
CA ALA A 34 4.56 -0.79 11.21
C ALA A 34 3.43 -1.84 11.13
N CYS A 35 3.81 -3.08 10.85
CA CYS A 35 2.91 -4.23 10.82
C CYS A 35 3.35 -5.31 11.81
N GLU A 36 4.34 -5.03 12.66
CA GLU A 36 4.71 -5.95 13.73
C GLU A 36 3.63 -5.87 14.82
N PRO A 37 2.90 -6.96 15.12
CA PRO A 37 1.88 -6.94 16.15
C PRO A 37 2.53 -6.68 17.51
N ASP A 38 1.89 -5.85 18.33
CA ASP A 38 2.21 -5.69 19.75
C ASP A 38 1.36 -6.67 20.58
N ASP A 39 1.43 -6.56 21.90
CA ASP A 39 0.71 -7.48 22.79
C ASP A 39 -0.81 -7.37 22.65
N TYR A 40 -1.31 -6.17 22.35
CA TYR A 40 -2.75 -5.95 22.13
C TYR A 40 -3.22 -6.65 20.85
N TYR A 41 -2.49 -6.50 19.74
CA TYR A 41 -2.84 -7.20 18.49
C TYR A 41 -2.72 -8.72 18.63
N ARG A 42 -1.75 -9.20 19.41
CA ARG A 42 -1.61 -10.64 19.70
C ARG A 42 -2.77 -11.18 20.54
N GLU A 43 -3.29 -10.41 21.50
CA GLU A 43 -4.47 -10.80 22.29
C GLU A 43 -5.71 -10.95 21.40
N ASP A 44 -5.86 -10.10 20.38
CA ASP A 44 -6.91 -10.20 19.36
C ASP A 44 -6.65 -11.30 18.30
N GLY A 45 -5.51 -12.00 18.40
CA GLY A 45 -5.13 -13.06 17.47
C GLY A 45 -4.68 -12.56 16.10
N LEU A 46 -4.33 -11.27 15.98
CA LEU A 46 -3.90 -10.65 14.73
C LEU A 46 -2.39 -10.83 14.51
N ASP A 47 -2.02 -11.26 13.31
CA ASP A 47 -0.64 -11.37 12.88
C ASP A 47 -0.22 -10.19 11.97
N ALA A 48 1.05 -10.18 11.55
CA ALA A 48 1.56 -9.10 10.70
C ALA A 48 0.92 -9.05 9.31
N VAL A 49 0.43 -10.19 8.80
CA VAL A 49 -0.28 -10.25 7.51
C VAL A 49 -1.66 -9.61 7.66
N ASP A 50 -2.37 -9.88 8.77
CA ASP A 50 -3.64 -9.22 9.09
C ASP A 50 -3.47 -7.70 9.14
N LEU A 51 -2.44 -7.23 9.84
CA LEU A 51 -2.14 -5.81 9.95
C LEU A 51 -1.76 -5.17 8.61
N ALA A 52 -0.98 -5.87 7.78
CA ALA A 52 -0.63 -5.39 6.44
C ALA A 52 -1.85 -5.29 5.51
N VAL A 53 -2.72 -6.30 5.51
CA VAL A 53 -3.95 -6.30 4.70
C VAL A 53 -4.87 -5.16 5.15
N ALA A 54 -5.09 -5.02 6.46
CA ALA A 54 -5.91 -3.94 7.00
C ALA A 54 -5.36 -2.55 6.65
N ALA A 55 -4.04 -2.38 6.71
CA ALA A 55 -3.38 -1.13 6.32
C ALA A 55 -3.54 -0.84 4.82
N LEU A 56 -3.30 -1.82 3.94
CA LEU A 56 -3.48 -1.66 2.48
C LEU A 56 -4.92 -1.34 2.10
N SER A 57 -5.90 -2.00 2.71
CA SER A 57 -7.32 -1.70 2.49
C SER A 57 -7.70 -0.30 2.97
N LYS A 58 -7.18 0.14 4.13
CA LYS A 58 -7.42 1.50 4.64
C LYS A 58 -6.80 2.58 3.75
N LEU A 59 -5.69 2.27 3.09
CA LEU A 59 -5.03 3.16 2.13
C LEU A 59 -5.65 3.11 0.74
N GLU A 60 -6.63 2.23 0.50
CA GLU A 60 -7.19 1.91 -0.83
C GLU A 60 -6.12 1.46 -1.84
N ALA A 61 -4.95 1.02 -1.35
CA ALA A 61 -3.85 0.50 -2.16
C ALA A 61 -3.98 -1.03 -2.26
N THR A 62 -4.97 -1.50 -3.04
CA THR A 62 -5.32 -2.93 -3.13
C THR A 62 -5.07 -3.53 -4.50
N GLU A 63 -4.58 -2.77 -5.48
CA GLU A 63 -4.29 -3.27 -6.81
C GLU A 63 -2.84 -3.79 -6.88
N PRO A 64 -2.60 -5.08 -7.16
CA PRO A 64 -1.25 -5.60 -7.24
C PRO A 64 -0.56 -5.13 -8.53
N SER A 65 0.74 -4.82 -8.45
CA SER A 65 1.55 -4.38 -9.59
C SER A 65 1.84 -5.47 -10.63
N GLY A 66 1.29 -6.68 -10.47
CA GLY A 66 1.55 -7.79 -11.37
C GLY A 66 0.66 -8.99 -11.12
N TRP A 67 0.42 -9.74 -12.20
CA TRP A 67 -0.26 -11.02 -12.21
C TRP A 67 0.49 -12.02 -13.11
N PRO A 68 0.77 -13.26 -12.68
CA PRO A 68 0.51 -13.84 -11.35
C PRO A 68 1.42 -13.26 -10.24
N PHE A 69 1.30 -13.73 -8.99
CA PHE A 69 2.06 -13.24 -7.82
C PHE A 69 3.57 -13.03 -8.13
N PRO A 70 4.07 -11.78 -8.05
CA PRO A 70 5.43 -11.45 -8.49
C PRO A 70 6.53 -11.73 -7.45
N GLY A 71 6.20 -12.31 -6.30
CA GLY A 71 7.16 -12.56 -5.20
C GLY A 71 7.20 -11.44 -4.16
N SER A 72 8.25 -11.41 -3.34
CA SER A 72 8.48 -10.40 -2.29
C SER A 72 8.70 -8.97 -2.80
N HIS A 73 8.76 -8.79 -4.13
CA HIS A 73 8.79 -7.49 -4.79
C HIS A 73 7.39 -6.99 -5.21
N CYS A 74 6.30 -7.60 -4.74
CA CYS A 74 4.94 -7.14 -5.04
C CYS A 74 4.71 -5.72 -4.51
N TRP A 75 4.24 -4.84 -5.38
CA TRP A 75 3.72 -3.52 -5.01
C TRP A 75 2.21 -3.56 -5.05
N TRP A 76 1.60 -2.69 -4.25
CA TRP A 76 0.17 -2.45 -4.23
C TRP A 76 -0.07 -0.99 -4.56
N GLY A 77 -0.89 -0.70 -5.56
CA GLY A 77 -1.28 0.64 -5.97
C GLY A 77 -2.74 0.91 -5.69
N GLY A 78 -3.08 2.19 -5.67
CA GLY A 78 -4.43 2.71 -5.61
C GLY A 78 -4.42 4.22 -5.86
N THR A 79 -5.47 4.73 -6.51
CA THR A 79 -5.62 6.17 -6.79
C THR A 79 -6.94 6.65 -6.23
N VAL A 80 -6.90 7.76 -5.49
CA VAL A 80 -8.07 8.35 -4.85
C VAL A 80 -8.13 9.84 -5.16
N THR A 81 -9.31 10.35 -5.50
CA THR A 81 -9.56 11.80 -5.59
C THR A 81 -9.68 12.36 -4.18
N LEU A 82 -8.78 13.27 -3.80
CA LEU A 82 -8.77 13.85 -2.45
C LEU A 82 -9.67 15.08 -2.33
N ASP A 83 -9.77 15.89 -3.38
CA ASP A 83 -10.51 17.14 -3.35
C ASP A 83 -11.19 17.42 -4.70
N TYR A 84 -12.52 17.36 -4.69
CA TYR A 84 -13.36 17.62 -5.86
C TYR A 84 -13.44 19.10 -6.25
N TYR A 85 -13.05 20.02 -5.37
CA TYR A 85 -13.02 21.46 -5.64
C TYR A 85 -11.70 21.90 -6.26
N THR A 86 -10.57 21.33 -5.80
CA THR A 86 -9.24 21.65 -6.35
C THR A 86 -8.82 20.71 -7.49
N GLY A 87 -9.46 19.54 -7.59
CA GLY A 87 -9.05 18.48 -8.51
C GLY A 87 -7.78 17.76 -8.04
N GLU A 88 -7.42 17.80 -6.76
CA GLU A 88 -6.25 17.08 -6.28
C GLU A 88 -6.52 15.57 -6.22
N THR A 89 -5.62 14.81 -6.83
CA THR A 89 -5.63 13.34 -6.82
C THR A 89 -4.39 12.84 -6.10
N ARG A 90 -4.52 11.71 -5.40
CA ARG A 90 -3.40 11.04 -4.74
C ARG A 90 -3.32 9.60 -5.19
N GLU A 91 -2.17 9.27 -5.75
CA GLU A 91 -1.73 7.90 -5.93
C GLU A 91 -1.03 7.45 -4.66
N THR A 92 -1.48 6.33 -4.12
CA THR A 92 -0.86 5.65 -3.00
C THR A 92 -0.33 4.32 -3.48
N SER A 93 0.96 4.09 -3.29
CA SER A 93 1.57 2.78 -3.52
C SER A 93 2.30 2.29 -2.29
N ALA A 94 2.31 0.98 -2.07
CA ALA A 94 2.95 0.38 -0.92
C ALA A 94 3.61 -0.96 -1.27
N HIS A 95 4.73 -1.25 -0.63
CA HIS A 95 5.34 -2.59 -0.71
C HIS A 95 5.76 -3.10 0.68
N PRO A 96 5.59 -4.41 0.94
CA PRO A 96 6.00 -5.03 2.18
C PRO A 96 7.52 -5.08 2.32
N ARG A 97 8.01 -4.78 3.54
CA ARG A 97 9.41 -4.89 3.93
C ARG A 97 9.54 -5.73 5.19
N GLY A 98 10.49 -6.66 5.20
CA GLY A 98 10.73 -7.56 6.33
C GLY A 98 9.77 -8.76 6.41
N PHE A 99 8.82 -8.87 5.49
CA PHE A 99 7.96 -10.05 5.34
C PHE A 99 8.67 -11.16 4.57
N SER A 100 8.42 -12.40 4.95
CA SER A 100 8.81 -13.59 4.20
C SER A 100 7.98 -13.76 2.92
N ASP A 101 8.47 -14.54 1.97
CA ASP A 101 7.73 -14.85 0.73
C ASP A 101 6.36 -15.50 0.99
N ALA A 102 6.25 -16.31 2.05
CA ALA A 102 5.00 -16.94 2.46
C ALA A 102 3.99 -15.91 2.96
N GLU A 103 4.44 -14.94 3.77
CA GLU A 103 3.60 -13.84 4.25
C GLU A 103 3.18 -12.92 3.09
N CYS A 104 4.10 -12.56 2.19
CA CYS A 104 3.78 -11.77 0.99
C CYS A 104 2.73 -12.45 0.11
N ARG A 105 2.81 -13.78 -0.04
CA ARG A 105 1.81 -14.57 -0.76
C ARG A 105 0.46 -14.57 -0.04
N ALA A 106 0.45 -14.64 1.29
CA ALA A 106 -0.77 -14.58 2.09
C ALA A 106 -1.47 -13.22 1.98
N ILE A 107 -0.71 -12.11 2.01
CA ILE A 107 -1.23 -10.76 1.75
C ILE A 107 -1.88 -10.71 0.37
N TRP A 108 -1.18 -11.23 -0.64
CA TRP A 108 -1.66 -11.22 -2.02
C TRP A 108 -2.95 -12.02 -2.22
N ALA A 109 -3.01 -13.25 -1.68
CA ALA A 109 -4.20 -14.09 -1.74
C ALA A 109 -5.43 -13.39 -1.13
N ARG A 110 -5.25 -12.77 0.04
CA ARG A 110 -6.33 -12.07 0.76
C ARG A 110 -6.86 -10.83 0.02
N LEU A 111 -6.00 -10.06 -0.65
CA LEU A 111 -6.41 -8.85 -1.38
C LEU A 111 -6.95 -9.14 -2.77
N THR A 112 -6.53 -10.23 -3.40
CA THR A 112 -6.95 -10.58 -4.78
C THR A 112 -8.07 -11.61 -4.84
N SER A 113 -8.54 -12.11 -3.69
CA SER A 113 -9.52 -13.22 -3.61
C SER A 113 -9.06 -14.51 -4.30
N ALA A 114 -7.74 -14.75 -4.36
CA ALA A 114 -7.10 -15.85 -5.07
C ALA A 114 -6.58 -16.97 -4.14
#